data_AF-A0A4Y2QCU4-F1
#
_entry.id   AF-A0A4Y2QCU4-F1
#
_cell.length_a   1.000
_cell.length_b   1.000
_cell.length_c   1.000
_cell.angle_alpha   90.00
_cell.angle_beta   90.00
_cell.angle_gamma   90.00
#
_symmetry.space_group_name_H-M   'P 1'
#
loop_
_entity.id
_entity.type
_entity.pdbx_description
1 polymer ?
#
loop_
_entity_poly.entity_id
_entity_poly.type
_entity_poly.pdbx_seq_one_letter_code
_entity_poly.pdbx_strand_id
1 'polypeptide(L)'
;MEERLEKLEVRMETVINSSCKKSSDTVINKINNDAIDKFEIKTKIPPLVLPEFSGKYEEFTSFKVQFDDLITNNIQLSQSQKLYYLRSCLTHDARDLSSNFDNFESLYEALITRYDNERLIVDIHVQNILKFEKIQSESAKEIRNMIDCIQKNLRALKALKYEQNKLSDVLLINILIQKLDKESRKILN
;
A
#
# COMPACT_ATOMS: atom_id res chain seq x y z
N MET A 1 4.12 -16.27 -13.47
CA MET A 1 4.50 -15.37 -12.36
C MET A 1 3.44 -15.41 -11.26
N GLU A 2 2.14 -15.37 -11.58
CA GLU A 2 1.02 -15.58 -10.61
C GLU A 2 1.09 -16.92 -9.86
N GLU A 3 1.33 -18.03 -10.56
CA GLU A 3 1.33 -19.40 -9.99
C GLU A 3 2.26 -19.61 -8.77
N ARG A 4 3.30 -18.79 -8.60
CA ARG A 4 4.27 -18.91 -7.50
C ARG A 4 3.94 -18.04 -6.30
N LEU A 5 3.33 -16.89 -6.53
CA LEU A 5 2.75 -16.07 -5.48
C LEU A 5 1.55 -16.82 -4.89
N GLU A 6 0.71 -17.39 -5.75
CA GLU A 6 -0.35 -18.32 -5.36
C GLU A 6 0.20 -19.49 -4.56
N LYS A 7 1.34 -20.09 -4.94
CA LYS A 7 1.92 -21.21 -4.16
C LYS A 7 2.44 -20.79 -2.78
N LEU A 8 3.01 -19.59 -2.64
CA LEU A 8 3.45 -19.08 -1.33
C LEU A 8 2.25 -18.65 -0.48
N GLU A 9 1.28 -18.01 -1.10
CA GLU A 9 0.00 -17.62 -0.50
C GLU A 9 -0.77 -18.86 -0.05
N VAL A 10 -0.94 -19.87 -0.89
CA VAL A 10 -1.53 -21.18 -0.54
C VAL A 10 -0.78 -21.84 0.62
N ARG A 11 0.56 -21.82 0.64
CA ARG A 11 1.35 -22.37 1.75
C ARG A 11 1.16 -21.58 3.04
N MET A 12 1.07 -20.26 2.96
CA MET A 12 0.83 -19.40 4.11
C MET A 12 -0.64 -19.45 4.59
N GLU A 13 -1.60 -19.57 3.68
CA GLU A 13 -3.01 -19.85 3.96
C GLU A 13 -3.19 -21.23 4.58
N THR A 14 -2.41 -22.23 4.15
CA THR A 14 -2.37 -23.54 4.81
C THR A 14 -1.92 -23.41 6.26
N VAL A 15 -0.90 -22.59 6.54
CA VAL A 15 -0.46 -22.30 7.91
C VAL A 15 -1.56 -21.59 8.69
N ILE A 16 -2.18 -20.55 8.14
CA ILE A 16 -3.31 -19.81 8.75
C ILE A 16 -4.47 -20.77 9.07
N ASN A 17 -4.87 -21.62 8.13
CA ASN A 17 -6.00 -22.55 8.29
C ASN A 17 -5.68 -23.68 9.28
N SER A 18 -4.41 -24.09 9.38
CA SER A 18 -3.96 -25.10 10.34
C SER A 18 -3.98 -24.58 11.79
N SER A 19 -3.61 -23.32 12.02
CA SER A 19 -3.74 -22.64 13.33
C SER A 19 -5.19 -22.27 13.70
N CYS A 20 -6.10 -22.21 12.72
CA CYS A 20 -7.51 -21.86 12.91
C CYS A 20 -8.45 -23.07 13.15
N LYS A 21 -7.96 -24.29 13.40
CA LYS A 21 -8.82 -25.45 13.71
C LYS A 21 -9.45 -25.39 15.12
N LYS A 22 -10.29 -24.38 15.38
CA LYS A 22 -11.49 -24.49 16.23
C LYS A 22 -12.59 -23.58 15.66
N SER A 23 -13.71 -24.24 15.33
CA SER A 23 -15.02 -23.72 14.90
C SER A 23 -15.28 -23.77 13.39
N SER A 24 -15.84 -24.91 12.98
CA SER A 24 -16.72 -25.01 11.83
C SER A 24 -17.98 -24.16 12.05
N ASP A 25 -18.43 -23.42 11.04
CA ASP A 25 -19.61 -23.83 10.28
C ASP A 25 -19.80 -22.93 9.05
N THR A 26 -19.94 -23.60 7.91
CA THR A 26 -20.10 -23.04 6.58
C THR A 26 -21.58 -22.69 6.36
N VAL A 27 -21.91 -21.41 6.15
CA VAL A 27 -23.23 -21.01 5.62
C VAL A 27 -23.09 -20.69 4.13
N ILE A 28 -23.53 -21.64 3.30
CA ILE A 28 -23.69 -21.43 1.86
C ILE A 28 -25.04 -20.74 1.63
N ASN A 29 -25.03 -19.44 1.33
CA ASN A 29 -26.22 -18.75 0.86
C ASN A 29 -26.28 -18.81 -0.67
N LYS A 30 -27.23 -19.60 -1.18
CA LYS A 30 -27.66 -19.60 -2.59
C LYS A 30 -28.23 -18.22 -2.93
N ILE A 31 -27.64 -17.54 -3.91
CA ILE A 31 -28.21 -16.31 -4.48
C ILE A 31 -29.01 -16.72 -5.72
N ASN A 32 -30.33 -16.57 -5.64
CA ASN A 32 -31.22 -16.65 -6.78
C ASN A 32 -31.11 -15.35 -7.59
N ASN A 33 -30.79 -15.49 -8.88
CA ASN A 33 -30.84 -14.40 -9.85
C ASN A 33 -32.29 -14.18 -10.26
N ASP A 34 -32.92 -13.09 -9.82
CA ASP A 34 -34.04 -12.47 -10.51
C ASP A 34 -34.22 -11.02 -10.03
N ALA A 35 -34.64 -10.16 -10.96
CA ALA A 35 -34.77 -8.69 -10.88
C ALA A 35 -33.48 -7.89 -11.15
N ILE A 36 -33.13 -7.76 -12.44
CA ILE A 36 -32.44 -6.57 -12.95
C ILE A 36 -33.46 -5.43 -12.95
N ASP A 37 -33.67 -4.85 -11.76
CA ASP A 37 -34.40 -3.59 -11.64
C ASP A 37 -33.39 -2.44 -11.76
N LYS A 38 -33.79 -1.39 -12.48
CA LYS A 38 -32.99 -0.21 -12.77
C LYS A 38 -32.46 0.40 -11.46
N PHE A 39 -31.19 0.19 -11.14
CA PHE A 39 -30.51 0.92 -10.07
C PHE A 39 -30.30 2.38 -10.52
N GLU A 40 -31.32 3.22 -10.34
CA GLU A 40 -31.08 4.66 -10.21
C GLU A 40 -30.26 4.89 -8.94
N ILE A 41 -28.97 5.20 -9.12
CA ILE A 41 -28.08 5.61 -8.03
C ILE A 41 -28.59 6.97 -7.50
N LYS A 42 -29.55 6.93 -6.57
CA LYS A 42 -30.01 8.09 -5.78
C LYS A 42 -29.11 8.29 -4.55
N THR A 43 -27.81 8.19 -4.73
CA THR A 43 -26.82 8.58 -3.72
C THR A 43 -26.01 9.74 -4.28
N LYS A 44 -26.03 10.88 -3.58
CA LYS A 44 -25.14 11.99 -3.91
C LYS A 44 -23.71 11.48 -3.75
N ILE A 45 -22.96 11.45 -4.84
CA ILE A 45 -21.53 11.10 -4.82
C ILE A 45 -20.87 12.08 -3.85
N PRO A 46 -20.12 11.61 -2.84
CA PRO A 46 -19.39 12.48 -1.94
C PRO A 46 -18.53 13.47 -2.74
N PRO A 47 -18.39 14.73 -2.26
CA PRO A 47 -17.50 15.67 -2.92
C PRO A 47 -16.09 15.08 -2.99
N LEU A 48 -15.39 15.36 -4.09
CA LEU A 48 -14.01 14.95 -4.26
C LEU A 48 -13.17 15.47 -3.08
N VAL A 49 -12.52 14.55 -2.37
CA VAL A 49 -11.59 14.88 -1.29
C VAL A 49 -10.19 14.95 -1.89
N LEU A 50 -9.47 16.04 -1.59
CA LEU A 50 -8.09 16.19 -2.04
C LEU A 50 -7.17 15.21 -1.28
N PRO A 51 -6.13 14.68 -1.93
CA PRO A 51 -5.19 13.79 -1.28
C PRO A 51 -4.42 14.55 -0.19
N GLU A 52 -4.20 13.92 0.96
CA GLU A 52 -3.31 14.45 1.99
C GLU A 52 -1.89 13.88 1.84
N PHE A 53 -0.90 14.68 2.20
CA PHE A 53 0.50 14.28 2.20
C PHE A 53 1.16 14.63 3.53
N SER A 54 1.64 13.61 4.23
CA SER A 54 2.25 13.76 5.56
C SER A 54 3.76 14.05 5.54
N GLY A 55 4.41 13.93 4.39
CA GLY A 55 5.87 14.00 4.30
C GLY A 55 6.56 12.64 4.39
N LYS A 56 5.82 11.53 4.40
CA LYS A 56 6.41 10.20 4.23
C LYS A 56 6.76 9.95 2.77
N TYR A 57 8.00 9.53 2.53
CA TYR A 57 8.52 9.28 1.19
C TYR A 57 7.68 8.26 0.41
N GLU A 58 7.25 7.18 1.06
CA GLU A 58 6.45 6.12 0.43
C GLU A 58 5.03 6.58 0.00
N GLU A 59 4.55 7.72 0.51
CA GLU A 59 3.26 8.30 0.14
C GLU A 59 3.41 9.26 -1.07
N PHE A 60 4.62 9.76 -1.32
CA PHE A 60 4.83 10.89 -2.24
C PHE A 60 4.44 10.59 -3.68
N THR A 61 4.84 9.43 -4.23
CA THR A 61 4.52 9.06 -5.62
C THR A 61 3.00 9.02 -5.84
N SER A 62 2.25 8.46 -4.89
CA SER A 62 0.78 8.37 -4.99
C SER A 62 0.11 9.74 -4.83
N PHE A 63 0.61 10.56 -3.89
CA PHE A 63 0.15 11.94 -3.73
C PHE A 63 0.37 12.76 -5.00
N LYS A 64 1.59 12.72 -5.55
CA LYS A 64 1.99 13.49 -6.73
C LYS A 64 1.08 13.21 -7.93
N VAL A 65 0.85 11.94 -8.25
CA VAL A 65 -0.05 11.54 -9.35
C VAL A 65 -1.46 12.08 -9.14
N GLN A 66 -2.04 11.87 -7.96
CA GLN A 66 -3.41 12.33 -7.67
C GLN A 66 -3.51 13.86 -7.68
N PHE A 67 -2.54 14.55 -7.10
CA PHE A 67 -2.52 16.01 -7.06
C PHE A 67 -2.32 16.61 -8.46
N ASP A 68 -1.46 16.00 -9.28
CA ASP A 68 -1.24 16.43 -10.66
C ASP A 68 -2.51 16.32 -11.49
N ASP A 69 -3.21 15.20 -11.41
CA ASP A 69 -4.45 14.94 -12.14
C ASP A 69 -5.60 15.88 -11.72
N LEU A 70 -5.69 16.20 -10.42
CA LEU A 70 -6.79 17.02 -9.89
C LEU A 70 -6.55 18.53 -10.00
N ILE A 71 -5.31 18.97 -9.74
CA ILE A 71 -4.98 20.38 -9.49
C ILE A 71 -3.93 20.90 -10.46
N THR A 72 -2.76 20.25 -10.57
CA THR A 72 -1.65 20.78 -11.39
C THR A 72 -2.05 20.93 -12.86
N ASN A 73 -2.69 19.90 -13.42
CA ASN A 73 -3.11 19.84 -14.82
C ASN A 73 -4.42 20.59 -15.10
N ASN A 74 -5.07 21.13 -14.06
CA ASN A 74 -6.32 21.85 -14.22
C ASN A 74 -6.07 23.29 -14.72
N ILE A 75 -6.44 23.55 -15.98
CA ILE A 75 -6.27 24.85 -16.64
C ILE A 75 -7.20 25.95 -16.11
N GLN A 76 -8.27 25.58 -15.38
CA GLN A 76 -9.23 26.55 -14.81
C GLN A 76 -8.74 27.16 -13.49
N LEU A 77 -7.69 26.59 -12.90
CA LEU A 77 -7.13 27.06 -11.63
C LEU A 77 -5.95 28.00 -11.89
N SER A 78 -6.00 29.18 -11.28
CA SER A 78 -4.87 30.10 -11.20
C SER A 78 -3.75 29.55 -10.32
N GLN A 79 -2.54 30.05 -10.49
CA GLN A 79 -1.38 29.63 -9.67
C GLN A 79 -1.63 29.83 -8.17
N SER A 80 -2.32 30.90 -7.77
CA SER A 80 -2.67 31.15 -6.36
C SER A 80 -3.67 30.13 -5.82
N GLN A 81 -4.64 29.70 -6.64
CA GLN A 81 -5.58 28.63 -6.25
C GLN A 81 -4.87 27.28 -6.13
N LYS A 82 -3.98 26.94 -7.07
CA LYS A 82 -3.17 25.71 -7.00
C LYS A 82 -2.30 25.69 -5.75
N LEU A 83 -1.66 26.81 -5.42
CA LEU A 83 -0.87 26.95 -4.18
C LEU A 83 -1.73 26.79 -2.92
N TYR A 84 -2.92 27.38 -2.90
CA TYR A 84 -3.85 27.22 -1.77
C TYR A 84 -4.20 25.75 -1.57
N TYR A 85 -4.57 25.04 -2.64
CA TYR A 85 -4.87 23.61 -2.57
C TYR A 85 -3.65 22.79 -2.16
N LEU A 86 -2.48 23.08 -2.72
CA LEU A 86 -1.24 22.40 -2.35
C LEU A 86 -1.00 22.52 -0.85
N ARG A 87 -1.01 23.74 -0.29
CA ARG A 87 -0.85 23.95 1.16
C ARG A 87 -1.91 23.25 2.00
N SER A 88 -3.15 23.17 1.53
CA SER A 88 -4.23 22.46 2.25
C SER A 88 -4.03 20.94 2.31
N CYS A 89 -3.28 20.38 1.36
CA CYS A 89 -2.97 18.95 1.31
C CYS A 89 -1.75 18.57 2.16
N LEU A 90 -0.88 19.51 2.50
CA LEU A 90 0.34 19.24 3.27
C LEU A 90 0.04 19.17 4.77
N THR A 91 0.46 18.07 5.40
CA THR A 91 0.35 17.85 6.84
C THR A 91 1.71 17.45 7.41
N HIS A 92 1.87 17.52 8.74
CA HIS A 92 3.08 17.10 9.45
C HIS A 92 4.37 17.65 8.80
N ASP A 93 5.38 16.82 8.55
CA ASP A 93 6.69 17.21 8.01
C ASP A 93 6.59 17.90 6.64
N ALA A 94 5.62 17.52 5.82
CA ALA A 94 5.43 18.17 4.52
C ALA A 94 4.93 19.62 4.66
N ARG A 95 4.16 19.91 5.72
CA ARG A 95 3.67 21.27 5.99
C ARG A 95 4.81 22.20 6.38
N ASP A 96 5.76 21.70 7.16
CA ASP A 96 6.92 22.45 7.64
C ASP A 96 7.90 22.82 6.51
N LEU A 97 7.81 22.14 5.35
CA LEU A 97 8.55 22.52 4.15
C LEU A 97 8.06 23.84 3.53
N SER A 98 6.79 24.20 3.75
CA SER A 98 6.19 25.35 3.10
C SER A 98 6.56 26.68 3.77
N SER A 99 6.90 27.68 2.96
CA SER A 99 7.16 29.05 3.38
C SER A 99 6.01 29.98 2.97
N ASN A 100 5.82 31.06 3.72
CA ASN A 100 4.83 32.10 3.40
C ASN A 100 5.17 32.86 2.10
N PHE A 101 6.44 32.85 1.69
CA PHE A 101 6.92 33.53 0.48
C PHE A 101 6.86 32.65 -0.77
N ASP A 102 6.50 31.38 -0.62
CA ASP A 102 6.42 30.47 -1.76
C ASP A 102 5.28 30.84 -2.70
N ASN A 103 5.56 30.67 -3.99
CA ASN A 103 4.55 30.53 -5.03
C ASN A 103 4.30 29.04 -5.31
N PHE A 104 3.34 28.72 -6.20
CA PHE A 104 3.03 27.32 -6.51
C PHE A 104 4.24 26.54 -7.01
N GLU A 105 4.98 27.12 -7.95
CA GLU A 105 6.14 26.49 -8.59
C GLU A 105 7.26 26.24 -7.59
N SER A 106 7.61 27.24 -6.76
CA SER A 106 8.68 27.09 -5.78
C SER A 106 8.39 26.01 -4.73
N LEU A 107 7.16 25.98 -4.20
CA LEU A 107 6.77 24.96 -3.21
C LEU A 107 6.68 23.57 -3.85
N TYR A 108 6.13 23.48 -5.05
CA TYR A 108 5.96 22.19 -5.73
C TYR A 108 7.32 21.59 -6.12
N GLU A 109 8.24 22.40 -6.64
CA GLU A 109 9.62 21.99 -6.92
C GLU A 109 10.38 21.60 -5.63
N ALA A 110 10.16 22.30 -4.52
CA ALA A 110 10.75 21.94 -3.24
C ALA A 110 10.26 20.56 -2.75
N LEU A 111 8.97 20.26 -2.94
CA LEU A 111 8.39 18.95 -2.61
C LEU A 111 8.99 17.84 -3.48
N ILE A 112 9.06 18.04 -4.80
CA ILE A 112 9.67 17.09 -5.74
C ILE A 112 11.13 16.86 -5.36
N THR A 113 11.91 17.94 -5.19
CA THR A 113 13.33 17.85 -4.84
C THR A 113 13.57 17.07 -3.54
N ARG A 114 12.70 17.26 -2.55
CA ARG A 114 12.85 16.63 -1.25
C ARG A 114 12.35 15.19 -1.22
N TYR A 115 11.21 14.90 -1.85
CA TYR A 115 10.47 13.65 -1.66
C TYR A 115 10.44 12.73 -2.88
N ASP A 116 10.76 13.21 -4.08
CA ASP A 116 10.84 12.40 -5.30
C ASP A 116 12.18 11.65 -5.39
N ASN A 117 12.48 10.87 -4.36
CA ASN A 117 13.69 10.07 -4.28
C ASN A 117 13.34 8.59 -4.41
N GLU A 118 13.22 8.12 -5.66
CA GLU A 118 12.88 6.74 -5.99
C GLU A 118 13.76 5.73 -5.23
N ARG A 119 15.07 5.99 -5.15
CA ARG A 119 16.01 5.10 -4.45
C ARG A 119 15.67 4.96 -2.96
N LEU A 120 15.34 6.07 -2.30
CA LEU A 120 14.96 6.06 -0.89
C LEU A 120 13.60 5.39 -0.68
N ILE A 121 12.64 5.65 -1.56
CA ILE A 121 11.31 5.01 -1.53
C ILE A 121 11.44 3.49 -1.67
N VAL A 122 12.26 3.04 -2.62
CA VAL A 122 12.58 1.61 -2.79
C VAL A 122 13.21 1.03 -1.53
N ASP A 123 14.21 1.70 -0.94
CA ASP A 123 14.83 1.22 0.30
C ASP A 123 13.80 1.12 1.42
N ILE A 124 12.92 2.11 1.61
CA ILE A 124 11.85 2.05 2.62
C ILE A 124 10.98 0.80 2.44
N HIS A 125 10.51 0.52 1.22
CA HIS A 125 9.71 -0.68 0.95
C HIS A 125 10.47 -1.98 1.22
N VAL A 126 11.75 -2.04 0.85
CA VAL A 126 12.63 -3.19 1.13
C VAL A 126 12.83 -3.34 2.64
N GLN A 127 13.15 -2.26 3.35
CA GLN A 127 13.34 -2.25 4.80
C GLN A 127 12.08 -2.69 5.54
N ASN A 128 10.88 -2.27 5.10
CA ASN A 128 9.62 -2.71 5.69
C ASN A 128 9.44 -4.24 5.61
N ILE A 129 9.89 -4.87 4.53
CA ILE A 129 9.89 -6.33 4.38
C ILE A 129 10.96 -6.97 5.28
N LEU A 130 12.20 -6.47 5.22
CA LEU A 130 13.34 -7.08 5.91
C LEU A 130 13.27 -6.93 7.45
N LYS A 131 12.76 -5.79 7.92
CA LYS A 131 12.67 -5.43 9.34
C LYS A 131 11.34 -5.84 9.97
N PHE A 132 10.46 -6.53 9.24
CA PHE A 132 9.26 -7.10 9.84
C PHE A 132 9.63 -7.91 11.09
N GLU A 133 8.90 -7.69 12.18
CA GLU A 133 9.22 -8.28 13.48
C GLU A 133 9.03 -9.79 13.46
N LYS A 134 9.88 -10.49 14.22
CA LYS A 134 9.79 -11.94 14.31
C LYS A 134 8.56 -12.32 15.14
N ILE A 135 7.73 -13.18 14.56
CA ILE A 135 6.57 -13.81 15.20
C ILE A 135 7.10 -14.76 16.28
N GLN A 136 6.74 -14.47 17.53
CA GLN A 136 7.32 -15.17 18.70
C GLN A 136 6.55 -16.44 19.05
N SER A 137 5.26 -16.49 18.74
CA SER A 137 4.35 -17.59 19.04
C SER A 137 3.41 -17.82 17.89
N GLU A 138 2.83 -19.02 17.82
CA GLU A 138 1.82 -19.36 16.82
C GLU A 138 0.65 -18.36 16.85
N SER A 139 0.52 -17.55 15.80
CA SER A 139 -0.49 -16.50 15.70
C SER A 139 -0.90 -16.28 14.25
N ALA A 140 -2.05 -16.83 13.88
CA ALA A 140 -2.62 -16.62 12.54
C ALA A 140 -2.81 -15.13 12.19
N LYS A 141 -3.11 -14.30 13.19
CA LYS A 141 -3.23 -12.85 13.03
C LYS A 141 -1.90 -12.21 12.64
N GLU A 142 -0.82 -12.55 13.34
CA GLU A 142 0.50 -11.97 13.04
C GLU A 142 1.03 -12.45 11.69
N ILE A 143 0.76 -13.71 11.33
CA ILE A 143 1.08 -14.26 10.01
C ILE A 143 0.32 -13.51 8.91
N ARG A 144 -0.98 -13.25 9.10
CA ARG A 144 -1.77 -12.46 8.13
C ARG A 144 -1.24 -11.04 7.99
N ASN A 145 -0.95 -10.36 9.11
CA ASN A 145 -0.35 -9.03 9.10
C ASN A 145 1.00 -9.01 8.36
N MET A 146 1.80 -10.06 8.51
CA MET A 146 3.06 -10.22 7.80
C MET A 146 2.81 -10.31 6.28
N ILE A 147 1.89 -11.17 5.85
CA ILE A 147 1.50 -11.32 4.43
C ILE A 147 1.02 -9.98 3.86
N ASP A 148 0.10 -9.32 4.54
CA ASP A 148 -0.47 -8.04 4.11
C ASP A 148 0.64 -6.98 3.96
N CYS A 149 1.57 -6.93 4.91
CA CYS A 149 2.73 -6.03 4.85
C CYS A 149 3.61 -6.32 3.62
N ILE A 150 3.93 -7.59 3.38
CA ILE A 150 4.78 -8.00 2.25
C ILE A 150 4.08 -7.70 0.93
N GLN A 151 2.84 -8.14 0.76
CA GLN A 151 2.06 -7.91 -0.47
C GLN A 151 1.88 -6.41 -0.75
N LYS A 152 1.66 -5.58 0.27
CA LYS A 152 1.60 -4.12 0.13
C LYS A 152 2.91 -3.57 -0.43
N ASN A 153 4.05 -3.91 0.18
CA ASN A 153 5.36 -3.38 -0.24
C ASN A 153 5.78 -3.93 -1.61
N LEU A 154 5.49 -5.19 -1.91
CA LEU A 154 5.77 -5.79 -3.23
C LEU A 154 4.95 -5.14 -4.36
N ARG A 155 3.67 -4.81 -4.10
CA ARG A 155 2.86 -4.07 -5.08
C ARG A 155 3.43 -2.68 -5.34
N ALA A 156 3.90 -1.98 -4.31
CA ALA A 156 4.56 -0.69 -4.46
C ALA A 156 5.87 -0.80 -5.26
N LEU A 157 6.73 -1.78 -4.93
CA LEU A 157 7.96 -2.05 -5.68
C LEU A 157 7.68 -2.39 -7.15
N LYS A 158 6.64 -3.18 -7.44
CA LYS A 158 6.21 -3.48 -8.80
C LYS A 158 5.76 -2.22 -9.55
N ALA A 159 5.03 -1.31 -8.89
CA ALA A 159 4.64 -0.02 -9.49
C ALA A 159 5.86 0.85 -9.82
N LEU A 160 6.94 0.73 -9.04
CA LEU A 160 8.25 1.34 -9.30
C LEU A 160 9.12 0.53 -10.29
N LYS A 161 8.55 -0.47 -10.98
CA LYS A 161 9.24 -1.34 -11.96
C LYS A 161 10.32 -2.25 -11.38
N TYR A 162 10.33 -2.48 -10.06
CA TYR A 162 11.15 -3.48 -9.41
C TYR A 162 10.43 -4.83 -9.36
N GLU A 163 10.47 -5.55 -10.48
CA GLU A 163 9.82 -6.84 -10.62
C GLU A 163 10.58 -7.99 -9.93
N GLN A 164 9.80 -8.98 -9.47
CA GLN A 164 10.36 -10.20 -8.92
C GLN A 164 10.93 -11.11 -10.01
N ASN A 165 12.00 -11.82 -9.68
CA ASN A 165 12.58 -12.89 -10.45
C ASN A 165 12.81 -14.14 -9.57
N LYS A 166 13.28 -15.22 -10.20
CA LYS A 166 13.50 -16.50 -9.50
C LYS A 166 14.42 -16.38 -8.28
N LEU A 167 15.43 -15.52 -8.34
CA LEU A 167 16.35 -15.31 -7.21
C LEU A 167 15.66 -14.53 -6.09
N SER A 168 14.97 -13.44 -6.41
CA SER A 168 14.24 -12.66 -5.38
C SER A 168 13.15 -13.49 -4.71
N ASP A 169 12.47 -14.37 -5.44
CA ASP A 169 11.46 -15.28 -4.85
C ASP A 169 12.08 -16.18 -3.78
N VAL A 170 13.19 -16.84 -4.11
CA VAL A 170 13.88 -17.74 -3.20
C VAL A 170 14.42 -16.97 -1.99
N LEU A 171 14.99 -15.79 -2.20
CA LEU A 171 15.48 -14.94 -1.11
C LEU A 171 14.34 -14.52 -0.18
N LEU A 172 13.22 -14.01 -0.74
CA LEU A 172 12.05 -13.59 0.03
C LEU A 172 11.51 -14.74 0.87
N ILE A 173 11.28 -15.91 0.29
CA ILE A 173 10.79 -17.09 1.03
C ILE A 173 11.72 -17.42 2.20
N ASN A 174 13.04 -17.46 1.98
CA ASN A 174 14.00 -17.78 3.03
C ASN A 174 14.05 -16.72 4.14
N ILE A 175 13.89 -15.43 3.79
CA ILE A 175 13.80 -14.35 4.77
C ILE A 175 12.53 -14.50 5.62
N LEU A 176 11.39 -14.79 4.98
CA LEU A 176 10.09 -14.89 5.66
C LEU A 176 10.00 -16.10 6.59
N ILE A 177 10.54 -17.25 6.19
CA ILE A 177 10.62 -18.44 7.04
C ILE A 177 11.38 -18.12 8.34
N GLN A 178 12.41 -17.27 8.30
CA GLN A 178 13.15 -16.86 9.49
C GLN A 178 12.35 -15.95 10.44
N LYS A 179 11.31 -15.29 9.93
CA LYS A 179 10.41 -14.43 10.73
C LYS A 179 9.30 -15.19 11.44
N LEU A 180 9.02 -16.44 11.03
CA LEU A 180 8.01 -17.29 11.66
C LEU A 180 8.50 -17.91 12.96
N ASP A 181 7.57 -18.30 13.84
CA ASP A 181 7.85 -19.09 15.03
C ASP A 181 8.26 -20.55 14.66
N LYS A 182 8.67 -21.34 15.66
CA LYS A 182 9.18 -22.70 15.40
C LYS A 182 8.09 -23.65 14.90
N GLU A 183 6.85 -23.52 15.37
CA GLU A 183 5.77 -24.43 15.01
C GLU A 183 5.27 -24.14 13.58
N SER A 184 5.06 -22.86 13.24
CA SER A 184 4.71 -22.46 11.86
C SER A 184 5.76 -22.88 10.83
N ARG A 185 7.06 -22.88 11.20
CA ARG A 185 8.13 -23.36 10.31
C ARG A 185 8.09 -24.86 10.03
N LYS A 186 7.63 -25.68 10.98
CA LYS A 186 7.50 -27.13 10.75
C LYS A 186 6.43 -27.45 9.73
N ILE A 187 5.38 -26.64 9.66
CA ILE A 187 4.25 -26.84 8.73
C ILE A 187 4.66 -26.49 7.29
N LEU A 188 5.67 -25.62 7.11
CA LEU A 188 6.14 -25.18 5.81
C LEU A 188 7.22 -26.08 5.20
N ASN A 189 7.92 -26.90 5.99
CA ASN A 189 8.97 -27.81 5.51
C ASN A 189 8.42 -29.20 5.24
#